data_AF-A0A1I1XQU3-F1
#
_entry.id   AF-A0A1I1XQU3-F1
#
_cell.length_a   1.000
_cell.length_b   1.000
_cell.length_c   1.000
_cell.angle_alpha   90.00
_cell.angle_beta   90.00
_cell.angle_gamma   90.00
#
_symmetry.space_group_name_H-M   'P 1'
#
loop_
_entity.id
_entity.type
_entity.pdbx_description
1 polymer ?
#
loop_
_entity_poly.entity_id
_entity_poly.type
_entity_poly.pdbx_seq_one_letter_code
_entity_poly.pdbx_strand_id
1 'polypeptide(L)' 'MRTKERTVEVSAELQERLEVLRQAHGLPSTTAVLERLISAAIDDTVYRMTGIRPGPKLAIDNTQAPGREGSQ' A
#
# COMPACT_ATOMS: atom_id res chain seq x y z
N MET A 1 3.18 4.98 12.07
CA MET A 1 2.14 4.04 11.58
C MET A 1 1.70 3.19 12.77
N ARG A 2 0.39 3.05 13.02
CA ARG A 2 -0.10 2.18 14.11
C ARG A 2 -0.42 0.81 13.51
N THR A 3 0.43 -0.18 13.80
CA THR A 3 0.24 -1.55 13.34
C THR A 3 -0.90 -2.20 14.14
N LYS A 4 -1.80 -2.91 13.46
CA LYS A 4 -2.81 -3.77 14.06
C LYS A 4 -2.55 -5.19 13.61
N GLU A 5 -2.34 -6.09 14.56
CA GLU A 5 -2.12 -7.50 14.28
C GLU A 5 -3.45 -8.25 14.27
N ARG A 6 -3.61 -9.15 13.30
CA ARG A 6 -4.76 -10.04 13.16
C ARG A 6 -4.30 -11.36 12.58
N THR A 7 -4.84 -12.45 13.10
CA THR A 7 -4.70 -13.80 12.51
C THR A 7 -5.82 -14.03 11.50
N VAL A 8 -5.48 -14.61 10.36
CA VAL A 8 -6.43 -14.95 9.30
C VAL A 8 -6.18 -16.39 8.88
N GLU A 9 -7.24 -17.19 8.83
CA GLU A 9 -7.19 -18.54 8.29
C GLU A 9 -7.32 -18.49 6.77
N VAL A 10 -6.49 -19.27 6.08
CA VAL A 10 -6.46 -19.37 4.62
C VAL A 10 -6.41 -20.84 4.22
N SER A 11 -6.85 -21.15 3.00
CA SER A 11 -6.65 -22.49 2.44
C SER A 11 -5.16 -22.78 2.22
N ALA A 12 -4.79 -24.05 2.28
CA ALA A 12 -3.42 -24.50 1.99
C ALA A 12 -2.96 -24.04 0.59
N GLU A 13 -3.85 -24.14 -0.40
CA GLU A 13 -3.57 -23.68 -1.77
C GLU A 13 -3.27 -22.17 -1.82
N LEU A 14 -4.02 -21.34 -1.08
CA LEU A 14 -3.76 -19.92 -1.03
C LEU A 14 -2.42 -19.63 -0.35
N GLN A 15 -2.09 -20.36 0.71
CA GLN A 15 -0.81 -20.24 1.40
C GLN A 15 0.38 -20.56 0.45
N GLU A 16 0.28 -21.62 -0.34
CA GLU A 16 1.31 -21.98 -1.33
C GLU A 16 1.48 -20.89 -2.39
N ARG A 17 0.38 -20.35 -2.94
CA ARG A 17 0.42 -19.27 -3.93
C ARG A 17 1.07 -18.00 -3.35
N LEU A 18 0.78 -17.67 -2.09
CA LEU A 18 1.40 -16.54 -1.41
C LEU A 18 2.90 -16.74 -1.20
N GLU A 19 3.35 -17.97 -0.91
CA GLU A 19 4.76 -18.29 -0.76
C GLU A 19 5.52 -18.20 -2.09
N VAL A 20 4.93 -18.66 -3.19
CA VAL A 20 5.51 -18.49 -4.54
C VAL A 20 5.68 -17.00 -4.87
N LEU A 21 4.66 -16.17 -4.59
CA LEU A 21 4.75 -14.72 -4.78
C LEU A 21 5.81 -14.08 -3.89
N ARG A 22 5.93 -14.54 -2.64
CA ARG A 22 6.95 -14.06 -1.71
C ARG A 22 8.35 -14.28 -2.28
N GLN A 23 8.63 -15.48 -2.76
CA GLN A 23 9.93 -15.85 -3.32
C GLN A 23 10.21 -15.12 -4.63
N ALA A 24 9.25 -15.07 -5.56
CA ALA A 24 9.42 -14.41 -6.86
C ALA A 24 9.73 -12.91 -6.74
N HIS A 25 9.18 -12.25 -5.70
CA HIS A 25 9.40 -10.83 -5.44
C HIS A 25 10.46 -10.54 -4.37
N GLY A 26 11.13 -11.57 -3.83
CA GLY A 26 12.14 -11.41 -2.77
C GLY A 26 11.60 -10.75 -1.50
N LEU A 27 10.33 -10.98 -1.16
CA LEU A 27 9.67 -10.30 -0.04
C LEU A 27 10.01 -10.96 1.30
N PRO A 28 10.15 -10.16 2.37
CA PRO A 28 10.62 -10.64 3.66
C PRO A 28 9.60 -11.50 4.41
N SER A 29 8.30 -11.38 4.09
CA SER A 29 7.23 -12.11 4.77
C SER A 29 5.98 -12.24 3.91
N THR A 30 5.12 -13.18 4.27
CA THR A 30 3.76 -13.32 3.69
C THR A 30 2.92 -12.07 3.94
N THR A 31 3.10 -11.39 5.09
CA THR A 31 2.44 -10.11 5.37
C THR A 31 2.81 -9.05 4.33
N ALA A 32 4.09 -8.95 3.95
CA ALA A 32 4.52 -8.01 2.91
C ALA A 32 3.90 -8.33 1.53
N VAL A 33 3.68 -9.61 1.23
CA VAL A 33 2.92 -10.03 0.03
C VAL A 33 1.49 -9.53 0.11
N LEU A 34 0.81 -9.76 1.24
CA LEU A 34 -0.58 -9.34 1.43
C LEU A 34 -0.72 -7.81 1.35
N GLU A 35 0.16 -7.06 2.01
CA GLU A 35 0.18 -5.59 1.94
C GLU A 35 0.34 -5.09 0.49
N ARG A 36 1.23 -5.72 -0.29
CA ARG A 36 1.44 -5.39 -1.70
C ARG A 36 0.19 -5.67 -2.54
N LEU A 37 -0.40 -6.85 -2.38
CA LEU A 37 -1.61 -7.24 -3.13
C LEU A 37 -2.80 -6.36 -2.78
N ILE A 38 -2.99 -6.06 -1.49
CA ILE A 38 -4.05 -5.16 -1.00
C ILE A 38 -3.85 -3.75 -1.56
N SER A 39 -2.62 -3.23 -1.54
CA SER A 39 -2.32 -1.91 -2.11
C SER A 39 -2.67 -1.86 -3.60
N ALA A 40 -2.24 -2.85 -4.38
CA ALA A 40 -2.56 -2.93 -5.80
C ALA A 40 -4.08 -3.02 -6.07
N ALA A 41 -4.81 -3.79 -5.26
CA ALA A 41 -6.27 -3.91 -5.39
C ALA A 41 -7.00 -2.60 -5.03
N ILE A 42 -6.52 -1.86 -4.02
CA ILE A 42 -7.03 -0.54 -3.67
C ILE A 42 -6.75 0.44 -4.81
N ASP A 43 -5.53 0.46 -5.33
CA ASP A 43 -5.12 1.39 -6.38
C ASP A 43 -5.95 1.21 -7.65
N ASP A 44 -6.15 -0.04 -8.06
CA ASP A 44 -7.01 -0.40 -9.19
C ASP A 44 -8.47 0.00 -8.94
N THR A 45 -8.97 -0.20 -7.72
CA THR A 45 -10.34 0.19 -7.36
C THR A 45 -10.52 1.70 -7.38
N VAL A 46 -9.58 2.47 -6.83
CA VAL A 46 -9.59 3.94 -6.86
C VAL A 46 -9.58 4.43 -8.32
N TYR A 47 -8.71 3.86 -9.15
CA TYR A 47 -8.63 4.22 -10.56
C TYR A 47 -9.94 3.92 -11.29
N ARG A 48 -10.54 2.74 -11.09
CA ARG A 48 -11.84 2.40 -11.70
C ARG A 48 -12.97 3.34 -11.27
N MET A 49 -12.96 3.79 -10.01
CA MET A 49 -14.02 4.66 -9.49
C MET A 49 -13.87 6.13 -9.88
N THR A 50 -12.63 6.61 -10.04
CA THR A 50 -12.34 8.05 -10.15
C THR A 50 -11.69 8.44 -11.47
N GLY A 51 -11.16 7.48 -12.23
CA GLY A 51 -10.30 7.72 -13.40
C GLY A 51 -8.89 8.23 -13.04
N ILE A 52 -8.58 8.41 -11.75
CA ILE A 52 -7.29 8.94 -11.28
C ILE A 52 -6.44 7.78 -10.78
N ARG A 53 -5.22 7.62 -11.33
CA ARG A 53 -4.28 6.63 -10.79
C ARG A 53 -3.68 7.19 -9.50
N PRO A 54 -3.84 6.53 -8.34
CA PRO A 54 -3.09 6.88 -7.16
C PRO A 54 -1.60 6.66 -7.47
N GLY A 55 -0.85 7.76 -7.60
CA GLY A 55 0.58 7.70 -7.82
C GLY A 55 1.29 7.05 -6.63
N PRO A 56 2.56 6.65 -6.78
CA PRO A 56 3.39 6.38 -5.61
C PRO A 56 3.24 7.57 -4.67
N LYS A 57 3.04 7.33 -3.37
CA LYS A 57 3.11 8.37 -2.33
C LYS A 57 4.52 8.98 -2.31
N LEU A 58 4.89 9.69 -3.36
CA LEU A 58 6.06 10.53 -3.46
C LEU A 58 5.62 11.87 -2.89
N ALA A 59 6.06 12.10 -1.66
CA ALA A 59 6.06 13.37 -0.94
C ALA A 59 4.78 14.20 -1.11
N ILE A 60 3.94 14.20 -0.07
CA ILE A 60 3.31 15.48 0.28
C ILE A 60 4.50 16.43 0.46
N ASP A 61 4.66 17.35 -0.49
CA ASP A 61 5.71 18.34 -0.47
C ASP A 61 5.37 19.30 0.68
N ASN A 62 5.83 18.98 1.88
CA ASN A 62 5.69 19.81 3.07
C ASN A 62 6.54 21.10 2.97
N THR A 63 7.07 21.45 1.79
CA THR A 63 7.79 22.70 1.55
C THR A 63 6.87 23.91 1.49
N GLN A 64 5.55 23.74 1.40
CA GLN A 64 4.62 24.82 1.73
C GLN A 64 4.31 24.81 3.23
N ALA A 65 5.29 25.21 4.02
CA ALA A 65 4.99 25.82 5.31
C ALA A 65 4.10 27.05 5.04
N PRO A 66 2.93 27.20 5.68
CA PRO A 66 2.22 28.47 5.70
C PRO A 66 2.97 29.37 6.70
N GLY A 67 4.06 29.97 6.22
CA GLY A 67 4.97 30.73 7.05
C GLY A 67 5.65 31.84 6.26
N ARG A 68 4.87 32.87 5.91
CA ARG A 68 5.19 34.30 6.07
C ARG A 68 4.29 35.20 5.21
N GLU A 69 3.54 36.05 5.89
CA GLU A 69 3.65 37.52 5.79
C GLU A 69 2.79 38.14 4.67
N GLY A 70 1.53 38.38 5.02
CA GLY A 70 0.78 39.53 4.51
C GLY A 70 0.69 40.57 5.62
N SER A 71 1.81 41.24 5.93
CA SER A 71 1.77 42.55 6.55
C SER A 71 1.57 43.56 5.43
N GLN A 72 0.34 44.07 5.29
CA GLN A 72 -0.03 45.45 4.95
C GLN A 72 -1.54 45.56 4.81
#